data_AF-A0A1J5PSE6-F1
#
_entry.id   AF-A0A1J5PSE6-F1
#
_cell.length_a   1.000
_cell.length_b   1.000
_cell.length_c   1.000
_cell.angle_alpha   90.00
_cell.angle_beta   90.00
_cell.angle_gamma   90.00
#
_symmetry.space_group_name_H-M   'P 1'
#
loop_
_entity.id
_entity.type
_entity.pdbx_description
1 polymer ?
#
loop_
_entity_poly.entity_id
_entity_poly.type
_entity_poly.pdbx_seq_one_letter_code
_entity_poly.pdbx_strand_id
1 'polypeptide(L)'
;MKTNIRPADGKLGILIPGLGAVATTLIAGVEAVKKGISQPIGSLTQMGNIRLGKRTENRFPKVKDFVPLANLNDIVFGGWDVYSDNVYEAAMKAKVLEPGLLNQIKAELEVVVPMKAAFDHNYAKNLIGTNIKTGTRYELAQQVMDDILTFKEKTAATG
;
A
#
# COMPACT_ATOMS: atom_id res chain seq x y z
N MET A 1 20.11 1.90 -27.72
CA MET A 1 18.95 1.01 -27.48
C MET A 1 17.73 1.88 -27.20
N LYS A 2 16.62 1.73 -27.92
CA LYS A 2 15.33 2.30 -27.50
C LYS A 2 14.78 1.38 -26.41
N THR A 3 14.92 1.77 -25.15
CA THR A 3 14.29 1.06 -24.04
C THR A 3 12.79 1.27 -24.14
N ASN A 4 12.04 0.22 -24.47
CA ASN A 4 10.58 0.28 -24.53
C ASN A 4 10.03 0.20 -23.10
N ILE A 5 9.70 1.35 -22.52
CA ILE A 5 9.12 1.44 -21.17
C ILE A 5 7.62 1.17 -21.30
N ARG A 6 7.13 0.12 -20.63
CA ARG A 6 5.70 -0.22 -20.64
C ARG A 6 4.89 0.88 -19.94
N PRO A 7 3.67 1.19 -20.44
CA PRO A 7 2.77 2.10 -19.73
C PRO A 7 2.30 1.49 -18.40
N ALA A 8 1.93 2.35 -17.47
CA ALA A 8 1.45 1.97 -16.14
C ALA A 8 -0.09 1.94 -16.09
N ASP A 9 -0.69 1.24 -17.06
CA ASP A 9 -2.14 1.15 -17.21
C ASP A 9 -2.74 0.05 -16.31
N GLY A 10 -3.97 0.27 -15.87
CA GLY A 10 -4.72 -0.66 -15.02
C GLY A 10 -4.45 -0.48 -13.53
N LYS A 11 -5.08 -1.33 -12.72
CA LYS A 11 -4.99 -1.24 -11.26
C LYS A 11 -3.69 -1.85 -10.74
N LEU A 12 -3.03 -1.13 -9.84
CA LEU A 12 -1.84 -1.60 -9.12
C LEU A 12 -2.25 -2.21 -7.78
N GLY A 13 -2.01 -3.51 -7.62
CA GLY A 13 -2.25 -4.20 -6.35
C GLY A 13 -1.07 -4.04 -5.39
N ILE A 14 -1.29 -3.47 -4.20
CA ILE A 14 -0.27 -3.38 -3.15
C ILE A 14 -0.69 -4.25 -1.97
N LEU A 15 0.05 -5.35 -1.77
CA LEU A 15 -0.12 -6.28 -0.65
C LEU A 15 0.98 -6.09 0.39
N ILE A 16 0.60 -5.77 1.63
CA ILE A 16 1.54 -5.41 2.69
C ILE A 16 1.57 -6.49 3.80
N PRO A 17 2.73 -7.06 4.15
CA PRO A 17 2.87 -7.92 5.32
C PRO A 17 2.96 -7.05 6.59
N GLY A 18 1.88 -7.01 7.35
CA GLY A 18 1.67 -6.15 8.51
C GLY A 18 0.91 -4.87 8.13
N LEU A 19 -0.34 -4.76 8.60
CA LEU A 19 -1.18 -3.57 8.49
C LEU A 19 -1.12 -2.71 9.77
N GLY A 20 0.09 -2.53 10.30
CA GLY A 20 0.36 -1.70 11.48
C GLY A 20 0.51 -0.20 11.17
N ALA A 21 1.20 0.53 12.05
CA ALA A 21 1.29 2.00 12.01
C ALA A 21 1.78 2.58 10.66
N VAL A 22 2.81 2.00 10.05
CA VAL A 22 3.34 2.51 8.77
C VAL A 22 2.39 2.22 7.61
N ALA A 23 1.86 0.99 7.54
CA ALA A 23 0.96 0.57 6.47
C ALA A 23 -0.36 1.36 6.51
N THR A 24 -0.96 1.48 7.69
CA THR A 24 -2.19 2.28 7.89
C THR A 24 -1.99 3.75 7.52
N THR A 25 -0.83 4.33 7.85
CA THR A 25 -0.48 5.70 7.47
C THR A 25 -0.33 5.85 5.96
N LEU A 26 0.32 4.89 5.28
CA LEU A 26 0.43 4.88 3.83
C LEU A 26 -0.95 4.83 3.17
N ILE A 27 -1.79 3.87 3.57
CA ILE A 27 -3.12 3.69 2.99
C ILE A 27 -3.97 4.93 3.24
N ALA A 28 -4.04 5.42 4.48
CA ALA A 28 -4.78 6.62 4.83
C ALA A 28 -4.30 7.88 4.10
N GLY A 29 -2.97 8.05 3.95
CA GLY A 29 -2.41 9.14 3.17
C GLY A 29 -2.81 9.10 1.70
N VAL A 30 -2.78 7.91 1.08
CA VAL A 30 -3.20 7.73 -0.32
C VAL A 30 -4.70 7.98 -0.47
N GLU A 31 -5.55 7.44 0.39
CA GLU A 31 -7.00 7.67 0.32
C GLU A 31 -7.37 9.15 0.54
N ALA A 32 -6.69 9.84 1.46
CA ALA A 32 -6.88 11.28 1.65
C ALA A 32 -6.48 12.09 0.41
N VAL A 33 -5.42 11.71 -0.29
CA VAL A 33 -4.99 12.35 -1.54
C VAL A 33 -5.97 12.05 -2.67
N LYS A 34 -6.45 10.80 -2.81
CA LYS A 34 -7.49 10.43 -3.79
C LYS A 34 -8.76 11.25 -3.60
N LYS A 35 -9.16 11.50 -2.34
CA LYS A 35 -10.33 12.29 -1.96
C LYS A 35 -10.11 13.81 -2.08
N GLY A 36 -8.90 14.26 -2.41
CA GLY A 36 -8.56 15.68 -2.57
C GLY A 36 -8.51 16.48 -1.27
N ILE A 37 -8.52 15.81 -0.11
CA ILE A 37 -8.46 16.46 1.21
C ILE A 37 -7.04 16.56 1.77
N SER A 38 -6.06 15.99 1.06
CA SER A 38 -4.64 16.06 1.41
C SER A 38 -3.76 16.14 0.16
N GLN A 39 -2.47 16.44 0.37
CA GLN A 39 -1.45 16.43 -0.67
C GLN A 39 -0.37 15.38 -0.33
N PRO A 40 0.28 14.75 -1.32
CA PRO A 40 1.28 13.71 -1.11
C PRO A 40 2.65 14.29 -0.69
N ILE A 41 2.66 15.11 0.37
CA ILE A 41 3.85 15.81 0.88
C ILE A 41 4.92 14.79 1.28
N GLY A 42 6.16 15.05 0.85
CA GLY A 42 7.30 14.15 1.07
C GLY A 42 7.43 13.04 0.03
N SER A 43 6.45 12.84 -0.86
CA SER A 43 6.56 11.86 -1.94
C SER A 43 7.43 12.38 -3.09
N LEU A 44 8.62 11.77 -3.25
CA LEU A 44 9.54 12.08 -4.34
C LEU A 44 8.89 11.84 -5.72
N THR A 45 8.14 10.76 -5.88
CA THR A 45 7.54 10.40 -7.18
C THR A 45 6.40 11.34 -7.55
N GLN A 46 5.64 11.83 -6.56
CA GLN A 46 4.47 12.68 -6.81
C GLN A 46 4.80 14.19 -6.86
N MET A 47 5.76 14.64 -6.05
CA MET A 47 6.08 16.07 -5.89
C MET A 47 7.50 16.45 -6.32
N GLY A 48 8.40 15.47 -6.48
CA GLY A 48 9.79 15.73 -6.85
C GLY A 48 9.99 16.05 -8.32
N ASN A 49 11.09 16.75 -8.62
CA ASN A 49 11.55 17.04 -9.97
C ASN A 49 12.81 16.23 -10.29
N ILE A 50 12.93 15.78 -11.54
CA ILE A 50 14.15 15.14 -12.06
C ILE A 50 14.93 16.13 -12.90
N ARG A 51 16.23 16.29 -12.62
CA ARG A 51 17.12 17.11 -13.46
C ARG A 51 17.51 16.34 -14.71
N LEU A 52 17.35 16.95 -15.86
CA LEU A 52 17.79 16.42 -17.14
C LEU A 52 18.84 17.35 -17.78
N GLY A 53 19.83 16.77 -18.46
CA GLY A 53 20.82 17.53 -19.22
C GLY A 53 21.80 18.34 -18.37
N LYS A 54 22.47 19.30 -19.01
CA LYS A 54 23.47 20.17 -18.34
C LYS A 54 22.81 21.16 -17.39
N ARG A 55 23.61 21.71 -16.47
CA ARG A 55 23.07 22.65 -15.46
C ARG A 55 22.42 23.89 -16.05
N THR A 56 22.88 24.32 -17.22
CA THR A 56 22.45 25.52 -17.94
C THR A 56 21.13 25.34 -18.71
N GLU A 57 20.66 24.10 -18.89
CA GLU A 57 19.45 23.82 -19.68
C GLU A 57 18.14 24.06 -18.89
N ASN A 58 18.20 24.19 -17.57
CA ASN A 58 17.04 24.40 -16.70
C ASN A 58 15.88 23.39 -16.90
N ARG A 59 16.19 22.14 -17.25
CA ARG A 59 15.20 21.07 -17.48
C ARG A 59 14.96 20.26 -16.22
N PHE A 60 13.82 20.53 -15.57
CA PHE A 60 13.44 19.89 -14.30
C PHE A 60 11.96 19.47 -14.28
N PRO A 61 11.48 18.57 -15.15
CA PRO A 61 10.10 18.09 -15.09
C PRO A 61 9.81 17.36 -13.77
N LYS A 62 8.53 17.26 -13.38
CA LYS A 62 8.15 16.39 -12.26
C LYS A 62 8.40 14.93 -12.62
N VAL A 63 8.75 14.11 -11.63
CA VAL A 63 9.01 12.67 -11.84
C VAL A 63 7.78 11.99 -12.45
N LYS A 64 6.59 12.18 -11.87
CA LYS A 64 5.32 11.64 -12.39
C LYS A 64 4.92 12.09 -13.79
N ASP A 65 5.46 13.22 -14.27
CA ASP A 65 5.17 13.75 -15.61
C ASP A 65 6.24 13.29 -16.62
N PHE A 66 7.31 12.64 -16.16
CA PHE A 66 8.44 12.21 -16.99
C PHE A 66 8.46 10.69 -17.25
N VAL A 67 8.03 9.88 -16.28
CA VAL A 67 7.97 8.41 -16.40
C VAL A 67 6.55 7.89 -16.18
N PRO A 68 6.14 6.80 -16.86
CA PRO A 68 4.82 6.21 -16.64
C PRO A 68 4.77 5.56 -15.27
N LEU A 69 4.09 6.22 -14.32
CA LEU A 69 3.80 5.71 -12.98
C LEU A 69 2.30 5.46 -12.85
N ALA A 70 1.93 4.43 -12.08
CA ALA A 70 0.53 4.19 -11.73
C ALA A 70 -0.04 5.44 -11.03
N ASN A 71 -1.27 5.81 -11.40
CA ASN A 71 -1.96 6.89 -10.71
C ASN A 71 -2.30 6.41 -9.28
N LEU A 72 -2.29 7.32 -8.31
CA LEU A 72 -2.73 7.00 -6.96
C LEU A 72 -4.17 6.46 -6.96
N ASN A 73 -5.04 6.96 -7.85
CA ASN A 73 -6.41 6.49 -8.01
C ASN A 73 -6.52 5.03 -8.47
N ASP A 74 -5.48 4.48 -9.10
CA ASP A 74 -5.46 3.11 -9.61
C ASP A 74 -4.89 2.12 -8.59
N ILE A 75 -4.47 2.59 -7.41
CA ILE A 75 -3.95 1.73 -6.34
C ILE A 75 -5.09 1.07 -5.57
N VAL A 76 -4.99 -0.24 -5.40
CA VAL A 76 -5.82 -1.04 -4.51
C VAL A 76 -4.95 -1.71 -3.45
N PHE A 77 -5.37 -1.60 -2.18
CA PHE A 77 -4.60 -2.13 -1.05
C PHE A 77 -5.19 -3.43 -0.51
N GLY A 78 -4.30 -4.29 -0.05
CA GLY A 78 -4.60 -5.42 0.80
C GLY A 78 -3.38 -5.78 1.64
N GLY A 79 -3.49 -6.86 2.40
CA GLY A 79 -2.36 -7.31 3.19
C GLY A 79 -2.75 -8.33 4.23
N TRP A 80 -1.76 -8.65 5.06
CA TRP A 80 -1.90 -9.60 6.15
C TRP A 80 -1.54 -8.93 7.46
N ASP A 81 -2.18 -9.33 8.53
CA ASP A 81 -1.75 -8.95 9.87
C ASP A 81 -2.02 -10.09 10.85
N VAL A 82 -1.25 -10.13 11.93
CA VAL A 82 -1.43 -11.08 13.03
C VAL A 82 -2.62 -10.71 13.91
N TYR A 83 -3.19 -9.52 13.73
CA TYR A 83 -4.45 -9.06 14.30
C TYR A 83 -5.52 -8.89 13.20
N SER A 84 -6.79 -8.81 13.60
CA SER A 84 -7.94 -8.76 12.68
C SER A 84 -8.54 -7.35 12.52
N ASP A 85 -7.93 -6.33 13.13
CA ASP A 85 -8.40 -4.95 13.04
C ASP A 85 -8.41 -4.50 11.58
N ASN A 86 -9.49 -3.87 11.12
CA ASN A 86 -9.47 -3.22 9.82
C ASN A 86 -8.52 -1.99 9.83
N VAL A 87 -8.17 -1.47 8.66
CA VAL A 87 -7.18 -0.38 8.57
C VAL A 87 -7.61 0.89 9.32
N TYR A 88 -8.90 1.20 9.40
CA TYR A 88 -9.38 2.35 10.20
C TYR A 88 -9.11 2.14 11.69
N GLU A 89 -9.48 0.98 12.22
CA GLU A 89 -9.26 0.63 13.63
C GLU A 89 -7.77 0.62 13.98
N ALA A 90 -6.95 0.01 13.12
CA ALA A 90 -5.50 -0.04 13.29
C ALA A 90 -4.87 1.36 13.23
N ALA A 91 -5.33 2.23 12.32
CA ALA A 91 -4.86 3.62 12.22
C ALA A 91 -5.21 4.44 13.47
N MET A 92 -6.43 4.30 13.98
CA MET A 92 -6.89 4.96 15.22
C MET A 92 -6.07 4.51 16.43
N LYS A 93 -5.71 3.22 16.51
CA LYS A 93 -4.83 2.67 17.57
C LYS A 93 -3.39 3.15 17.43
N ALA A 94 -2.89 3.30 16.20
CA ALA A 94 -1.52 3.73 15.92
C ALA A 94 -1.24 5.20 16.29
N LYS A 95 -2.26 6.06 16.31
CA LYS A 95 -2.16 7.49 16.70
C LYS A 95 -1.09 8.27 15.93
N VAL A 96 -0.86 7.91 14.67
CA VAL A 96 0.06 8.62 13.77
C VAL A 96 -0.65 9.80 13.08
N LEU A 97 -1.89 9.59 12.65
CA LEU A 97 -2.70 10.60 11.97
C LEU A 97 -3.81 11.11 12.90
N GLU A 98 -4.20 12.37 12.70
CA GLU A 98 -5.28 12.99 13.46
C GLU A 98 -6.61 12.26 13.24
N PRO A 99 -7.39 11.98 14.30
CA PRO A 99 -8.68 11.28 14.18
C PRO A 99 -9.66 11.95 13.21
N GLY A 100 -9.65 13.28 13.14
CA GLY A 100 -10.50 14.05 12.22
C GLY A 100 -10.20 13.77 10.75
N LEU A 101 -8.95 13.50 10.39
CA LEU A 101 -8.57 13.08 9.04
C LEU A 101 -9.07 11.65 8.78
N LEU A 102 -8.79 10.72 9.70
CA LEU A 102 -9.20 9.31 9.57
C LEU A 102 -10.72 9.17 9.43
N ASN A 103 -11.50 9.95 10.16
CA ASN A 103 -12.96 9.94 10.06
C ASN A 103 -13.48 10.35 8.68
N GLN A 104 -12.78 11.25 7.97
CA GLN A 104 -13.19 11.69 6.63
C GLN A 104 -12.98 10.62 5.56
N ILE A 105 -12.10 9.65 5.80
CA ILE A 105 -11.78 8.54 4.88
C ILE A 105 -12.15 7.17 5.49
N LYS A 106 -13.04 7.16 6.49
CA LYS A 106 -13.36 5.96 7.26
C LYS A 106 -13.89 4.83 6.38
N ALA A 107 -14.80 5.14 5.45
CA ALA A 107 -15.41 4.14 4.58
C ALA A 107 -14.37 3.46 3.69
N GLU A 108 -13.38 4.21 3.20
CA GLU A 108 -12.28 3.73 2.37
C GLU A 108 -11.28 2.87 3.17
N LEU A 109 -11.12 3.13 4.47
CA LEU A 109 -10.23 2.37 5.35
C LEU A 109 -10.87 1.10 5.93
N GLU A 110 -12.16 1.12 6.27
CA GLU A 110 -12.86 -0.03 6.86
C GLU A 110 -13.00 -1.20 5.88
N VAL A 111 -13.01 -0.95 4.57
CA VAL A 111 -13.05 -2.02 3.55
C VAL A 111 -11.75 -2.82 3.46
N VAL A 112 -10.63 -2.29 3.97
CA VAL A 112 -9.35 -2.99 3.98
C VAL A 112 -9.22 -3.76 5.29
N VAL A 113 -9.52 -5.05 5.22
CA VAL A 113 -9.43 -6.00 6.34
C VAL A 113 -8.24 -6.94 6.11
N PRO A 114 -7.35 -7.15 7.11
CA PRO A 114 -6.20 -8.03 6.96
C PRO A 114 -6.60 -9.49 6.74
N MET A 115 -5.95 -10.13 5.78
CA MET A 115 -5.92 -11.59 5.67
C MET A 115 -5.08 -12.19 6.81
N LYS A 116 -5.30 -13.48 7.12
CA LYS A 116 -4.54 -14.19 8.16
C LYS A 116 -3.04 -14.21 7.85
N ALA A 117 -2.19 -13.80 8.78
CA ALA A 117 -0.74 -13.80 8.56
C ALA A 117 -0.13 -15.20 8.62
N ALA A 118 0.86 -15.46 7.74
CA ALA A 118 1.83 -16.52 7.98
C ALA A 118 2.77 -16.07 9.11
N PHE A 119 2.65 -16.66 10.28
CA PHE A 119 3.30 -16.18 11.50
C PHE A 119 4.08 -17.30 12.20
N ASP A 120 5.31 -17.00 12.60
CA ASP A 120 6.13 -17.88 13.43
C ASP A 120 6.71 -17.06 14.59
N HIS A 121 6.24 -17.37 15.80
CA HIS A 121 6.58 -16.65 17.02
C HIS A 121 8.09 -16.68 17.32
N ASN A 122 8.84 -17.66 16.79
CA ASN A 122 10.29 -17.71 16.96
C ASN A 122 10.98 -16.51 16.30
N TYR A 123 10.40 -15.94 15.26
CA TYR A 123 10.93 -14.78 14.54
C TYR A 123 10.33 -13.44 15.01
N ALA A 124 9.18 -13.47 15.70
CA ALA A 124 8.48 -12.27 16.17
C ALA A 124 7.93 -12.46 17.59
N LYS A 125 8.84 -12.61 18.55
CA LYS A 125 8.58 -12.99 19.94
C LYS A 125 7.72 -11.99 20.73
N ASN A 126 7.67 -10.73 20.30
CA ASN A 126 6.91 -9.68 20.99
C ASN A 126 5.43 -9.64 20.54
N LEU A 127 5.03 -10.49 19.60
CA LEU A 127 3.67 -10.50 19.04
C LEU A 127 2.92 -11.75 19.46
N ILE A 128 1.65 -11.58 19.80
CA ILE A 128 0.70 -12.66 20.05
C ILE A 128 -0.33 -12.63 18.92
N GLY A 129 -0.11 -13.45 17.90
CA GLY A 129 -0.98 -13.47 16.73
C GLY A 129 -2.30 -14.20 17.00
N THR A 130 -3.42 -13.53 16.78
CA THR A 130 -4.78 -14.10 16.86
C THR A 130 -5.41 -14.32 15.47
N ASN A 131 -4.89 -13.64 14.44
CA ASN A 131 -5.31 -13.74 13.04
C ASN A 131 -4.23 -14.43 12.19
N ILE A 132 -3.93 -15.69 12.49
CA ILE A 132 -2.80 -16.42 11.88
C ILE A 132 -3.25 -17.63 11.05
N LYS A 133 -2.47 -17.96 10.03
CA LYS A 133 -2.57 -19.21 9.26
C LYS A 133 -1.96 -20.37 10.05
N THR A 134 -2.39 -21.59 9.74
CA THR A 134 -1.90 -22.83 10.37
C THR A 134 -1.40 -23.79 9.30
N GLY A 135 -0.39 -24.59 9.64
CA GLY A 135 0.19 -25.60 8.76
C GLY A 135 1.71 -25.62 8.82
N THR A 136 2.31 -26.50 8.03
CA THR A 136 3.75 -26.54 7.74
C THR A 136 4.19 -25.30 6.96
N ARG A 137 5.49 -25.02 6.92
CA ARG A 137 6.03 -23.88 6.14
C ARG A 137 5.64 -23.92 4.66
N TYR A 138 5.55 -25.12 4.09
CA TYR A 138 5.12 -25.32 2.72
C TYR A 138 3.64 -24.96 2.52
N GLU A 139 2.77 -25.43 3.41
CA GLU A 139 1.33 -25.10 3.37
C GLU A 139 1.07 -23.61 3.63
N LEU A 140 1.84 -22.97 4.52
CA LEU A 140 1.75 -21.52 4.75
C LEU A 140 2.12 -20.74 3.48
N ALA A 141 3.18 -21.15 2.76
CA ALA A 141 3.56 -20.53 1.50
C ALA A 141 2.47 -20.68 0.44
N GLN A 142 1.86 -21.87 0.32
CA GLN A 142 0.74 -22.10 -0.58
C GLN A 142 -0.46 -21.20 -0.26
N GLN A 143 -0.86 -21.13 1.01
CA GLN A 143 -1.95 -20.26 1.43
C GLN A 143 -1.68 -18.77 1.15
N VAL A 144 -0.42 -18.31 1.21
CA VAL A 144 -0.06 -16.93 0.83
C VAL A 144 -0.14 -16.74 -0.68
N MET A 145 0.30 -17.72 -1.48
CA MET A 145 0.16 -17.67 -2.94
C MET A 145 -1.32 -17.62 -3.35
N ASP A 146 -2.18 -18.42 -2.71
CA ASP A 146 -3.63 -18.43 -2.97
C ASP A 146 -4.29 -17.10 -2.60
N ASP A 147 -3.88 -16.48 -1.48
CA ASP A 147 -4.34 -15.14 -1.09
C ASP A 147 -3.99 -14.09 -2.15
N ILE A 148 -2.77 -14.13 -2.69
CA ILE A 148 -2.32 -13.19 -3.74
C ILE A 148 -3.15 -13.38 -5.02
N LEU A 149 -3.39 -14.62 -5.45
CA LEU A 149 -4.21 -14.91 -6.62
C LEU A 149 -5.65 -14.45 -6.42
N THR A 150 -6.24 -14.78 -5.27
CA THR A 150 -7.60 -14.36 -4.90
C THR A 150 -7.73 -12.84 -4.85
N PHE A 151 -6.75 -12.15 -4.28
CA PHE A 151 -6.73 -10.68 -4.23
C PHE A 151 -6.68 -10.08 -5.63
N LYS A 152 -5.83 -10.62 -6.50
CA LYS A 152 -5.71 -10.18 -7.89
C LYS A 152 -7.04 -10.33 -8.65
N GLU A 153 -7.70 -11.47 -8.51
CA GLU A 153 -9.00 -11.75 -9.13
C GLU A 153 -10.09 -10.79 -8.62
N LYS A 154 -10.19 -10.62 -7.29
CA LYS A 154 -11.22 -9.76 -6.67
C LYS A 154 -11.07 -8.28 -7.00
N THR A 155 -9.84 -7.81 -7.15
CA THR A 155 -9.56 -6.38 -7.38
C THR A 155 -9.40 -6.00 -8.84
N ALA A 156 -9.26 -7.00 -9.72
CA ALA A 156 -8.84 -6.85 -11.12
C ALA A 156 -7.49 -6.13 -11.26
N ALA A 157 -6.58 -6.31 -10.30
CA ALA A 157 -5.23 -5.78 -10.38
C ALA A 157 -4.44 -6.45 -11.53
N THR A 158 -3.80 -5.63 -12.35
CA THR A 158 -3.05 -6.08 -13.54
C THR A 158 -1.55 -6.04 -13.36
N GLY A 159 -1.07 -5.26 -12.38
CA GLY A 159 0.33 -5.11 -11.99
C GLY A 159 0.55 -5.27 -10.50
#